data_AF-X1P7S3-F1
#
_entry.id   AF-X1P7S3-F1
#
_cell.length_a   1.000
_cell.length_b   1.000
_cell.length_c   1.000
_cell.angle_alpha   90.00
_cell.angle_beta   90.00
_cell.angle_gamma   90.00
#
_symmetry.space_group_name_H-M   'P 1'
#
loop_
_entity.id
_entity.type
_entity.pdbx_description
1 polymer ?
#
loop_
_entity_poly.entity_id
_entity_poly.type
_entity_poly.pdbx_seq_one_letter_code
_entity_poly.pdbx_strand_id
1 'polypeptide(L)'
;MRYLKEGLKDRAITRDIEWGVPVPIDGYDNKRIYVWFEAVIGYLSAAKEWAKLSGDEEKWRSFWQGDEVKSYYFIGKDNIPFHTLIWPAMLMGYNDDLNLPYDVPANEFLTIEGRKLSTSHNWAVWLPDYLSRYDPDPLRYALS
;
A
#
# COMPACT_ATOMS: atom_id res chain seq x y z
N MET A 1 4.05 7.44 18.79
CA MET A 1 3.14 7.21 19.95
C MET A 1 1.92 8.13 20.05
N ARG A 2 1.83 9.26 19.32
CA ARG A 2 0.68 10.18 19.42
C ARG A 2 -0.68 9.49 19.20
N TYR A 3 -0.83 8.73 18.11
CA TYR A 3 -2.06 8.01 17.78
C TYR A 3 -2.55 7.06 18.89
N LEU A 4 -1.64 6.33 19.53
CA LEU A 4 -1.99 5.41 20.61
C LEU A 4 -2.41 6.14 21.89
N LYS A 5 -1.78 7.30 22.18
CA LYS A 5 -2.13 8.12 23.34
C LYS A 5 -3.50 8.81 23.20
N GLU A 6 -3.88 9.17 21.98
CA GLU A 6 -5.17 9.79 21.68
C GLU A 6 -6.33 8.78 21.60
N GLY A 7 -6.01 7.48 21.61
CA GLY A 7 -6.98 6.39 21.45
C GLY A 7 -7.25 6.07 19.98
N LEU A 8 -7.45 4.78 19.70
CA LEU A 8 -7.86 4.32 18.38
C LEU A 8 -9.37 4.53 18.22
N LYS A 9 -9.76 5.13 17.09
CA LYS A 9 -11.16 5.36 16.74
C LYS A 9 -11.59 4.40 15.64
N ASP A 10 -12.83 3.95 15.74
CA ASP A 10 -13.45 3.13 14.70
C ASP A 10 -13.41 3.86 13.35
N ARG A 11 -13.09 3.11 12.30
CA ARG A 11 -13.02 3.62 10.93
C ARG A 11 -14.03 2.89 10.07
N ALA A 12 -14.87 3.65 9.38
CA ALA A 12 -15.80 3.10 8.41
C ALA A 12 -15.05 2.53 7.20
N ILE A 13 -15.24 1.23 6.94
CA ILE A 13 -14.60 0.49 5.85
C ILE A 13 -15.50 0.28 4.62
N THR A 14 -16.69 0.89 4.60
CA THR A 14 -17.62 0.85 3.45
C THR A 14 -17.90 2.27 2.93
N ARG A 15 -18.32 2.38 1.66
CA ARG A 15 -18.68 3.63 1.00
C ARG A 15 -19.90 3.46 0.10
N ASP A 16 -20.69 4.52 -0.02
CA ASP A 16 -21.79 4.67 -0.97
C ASP A 16 -21.26 5.16 -2.32
N ILE A 17 -20.69 4.23 -3.09
CA ILE A 17 -20.12 4.46 -4.42
C ILE A 17 -20.41 3.26 -5.31
N GLU A 18 -20.42 3.45 -6.63
CA GLU A 18 -20.76 2.38 -7.58
C GLU A 18 -19.54 1.53 -7.98
N TRP A 19 -18.35 2.14 -8.02
CA TRP A 19 -17.09 1.50 -8.41
C TRP A 19 -16.30 1.03 -7.19
N GLY A 20 -15.82 -0.22 -7.22
CA GLY A 20 -14.97 -0.83 -6.18
C GLY A 20 -15.32 -2.29 -5.92
N VAL A 21 -14.77 -2.87 -4.85
CA VAL A 21 -15.08 -4.24 -4.42
C VAL A 21 -16.46 -4.27 -3.72
N PRO A 22 -17.40 -5.13 -4.13
CA PRO A 22 -18.71 -5.24 -3.49
C PRO A 22 -18.59 -5.75 -2.05
N VAL A 23 -19.47 -5.25 -1.17
CA VAL A 23 -19.55 -5.73 0.22
C VAL A 23 -20.34 -7.04 0.23
N PRO A 24 -19.77 -8.16 0.71
CA PRO A 24 -20.42 -9.47 0.68
C PRO A 24 -21.40 -9.64 1.87
N ILE A 25 -22.31 -8.69 2.05
CA ILE A 25 -23.32 -8.68 3.12
C ILE A 25 -24.68 -8.35 2.49
N ASP A 26 -25.69 -9.16 2.78
CA ASP A 26 -27.05 -8.94 2.29
C ASP A 26 -27.57 -7.54 2.70
N GLY A 27 -28.17 -6.83 1.75
CA GLY A 27 -28.65 -5.45 1.93
C GLY A 27 -27.59 -4.36 1.75
N TYR A 28 -26.35 -4.72 1.39
CA TYR A 28 -25.24 -3.79 1.11
C TYR A 28 -24.89 -3.74 -0.39
N ASP A 29 -25.81 -4.13 -1.28
CA ASP A 29 -25.60 -4.28 -2.72
C ASP A 29 -25.07 -2.99 -3.40
N ASN A 30 -25.49 -1.83 -2.90
CA ASN A 30 -25.09 -0.50 -3.40
C ASN A 30 -23.85 0.08 -2.69
N LYS A 31 -23.18 -0.71 -1.85
CA LYS A 31 -21.98 -0.28 -1.13
C LYS A 31 -20.74 -0.98 -1.66
N ARG A 32 -19.59 -0.33 -1.49
CA ARG A 32 -18.28 -0.86 -1.81
C ARG A 32 -17.37 -0.82 -0.60
N ILE A 33 -16.41 -1.73 -0.56
CA ILE A 33 -15.30 -1.66 0.39
C ILE A 33 -14.51 -0.38 0.10
N TYR A 34 -14.21 0.36 1.17
CA TYR A 34 -13.48 1.61 1.06
C TYR A 34 -12.05 1.32 0.58
N VAL A 35 -11.58 2.06 -0.43
CA VAL A 35 -10.26 1.84 -1.04
C VAL A 35 -9.11 1.82 -0.02
N TRP A 36 -9.17 2.64 1.03
CA TRP A 36 -8.14 2.67 2.06
C TRP A 36 -8.14 1.44 2.99
N PHE A 37 -9.19 0.63 2.94
CA PHE A 37 -9.23 -0.68 3.57
C PHE A 37 -8.71 -1.75 2.59
N GLU A 38 -9.24 -1.81 1.37
CA GLU A 38 -8.86 -2.88 0.44
C GLU A 38 -7.48 -2.72 -0.22
N ALA A 39 -6.96 -1.49 -0.40
CA ALA A 39 -5.73 -1.26 -1.15
C ALA A 39 -4.51 -1.99 -0.55
N VAL A 40 -4.41 -2.06 0.77
CA VAL A 40 -3.32 -2.78 1.46
C VAL A 40 -3.46 -4.30 1.35
N ILE A 41 -4.68 -4.81 1.14
CA ILE A 41 -4.92 -6.24 0.85
C ILE A 41 -4.31 -6.61 -0.51
N GLY A 42 -4.17 -5.63 -1.40
CA GLY A 42 -3.51 -5.75 -2.70
C GLY A 42 -2.15 -6.43 -2.65
N TYR A 43 -1.36 -6.20 -1.58
CA TYR A 43 -0.06 -6.86 -1.41
C TYR A 43 -0.20 -8.39 -1.30
N LEU A 44 -1.15 -8.85 -0.47
CA LEU A 44 -1.39 -10.28 -0.26
C LEU A 44 -2.06 -10.91 -1.47
N SER A 45 -3.07 -10.24 -2.05
CA SER A 45 -3.78 -10.77 -3.22
C SER A 45 -2.86 -10.86 -4.44
N ALA A 46 -1.95 -9.90 -4.64
CA ALA A 46 -0.95 -9.95 -5.70
C ALA A 46 0.01 -11.12 -5.53
N ALA A 47 0.46 -11.40 -4.30
CA ALA A 47 1.32 -12.56 -4.02
C ALA A 47 0.59 -13.89 -4.29
N LYS A 48 -0.69 -14.00 -3.90
CA LYS A 48 -1.53 -15.17 -4.20
C LYS A 48 -1.73 -15.37 -5.71
N GLU A 49 -2.03 -14.29 -6.43
CA GLU A 49 -2.18 -14.33 -7.88
C GLU A 49 -0.87 -14.74 -8.57
N TRP A 50 0.26 -14.17 -8.15
CA TRP A 50 1.58 -14.57 -8.65
C TRP A 50 1.86 -16.05 -8.42
N ALA A 51 1.54 -16.58 -7.24
CA ALA A 51 1.74 -18.00 -6.91
C ALA A 51 0.93 -18.90 -7.85
N LYS A 52 -0.36 -18.57 -8.05
CA LYS A 52 -1.24 -19.25 -9.00
C LYS A 52 -0.70 -19.22 -10.42
N LEU A 53 -0.28 -18.05 -10.91
CA LEU A 53 0.29 -17.90 -12.25
C LEU A 53 1.64 -18.62 -12.41
N SER A 54 2.37 -18.84 -11.32
CA SER A 54 3.65 -19.56 -11.30
C SER A 54 3.49 -21.09 -11.27
N GLY A 55 2.26 -21.60 -11.20
CA GLY A 55 1.96 -23.04 -11.19
C GLY A 55 2.02 -23.72 -9.82
N ASP A 56 2.16 -22.95 -8.74
CA ASP A 56 2.16 -23.45 -7.36
C ASP A 56 1.38 -22.46 -6.47
N GLU A 57 0.10 -22.77 -6.23
CA GLU A 57 -0.83 -21.90 -5.50
C GLU A 57 -0.43 -21.69 -4.03
N GLU A 58 0.42 -22.52 -3.44
CA GLU A 58 0.83 -22.37 -2.04
C GLU A 58 2.09 -21.52 -1.88
N LYS A 59 2.78 -21.21 -2.98
CA LYS A 59 4.06 -20.50 -2.99
C LYS A 59 4.01 -19.09 -2.42
N TRP A 60 2.84 -18.45 -2.36
CA TRP A 60 2.73 -17.13 -1.71
C TRP A 60 3.05 -17.20 -0.21
N ARG A 61 2.84 -18.35 0.44
CA ARG A 61 3.09 -18.51 1.88
C ARG A 61 4.54 -18.28 2.25
N SER A 62 5.49 -18.60 1.36
CA SER A 62 6.92 -18.35 1.61
C SER A 62 7.27 -16.86 1.73
N PHE A 63 6.36 -15.96 1.39
CA PHE A 63 6.52 -14.50 1.52
C PHE A 63 5.65 -13.89 2.63
N TRP A 64 4.74 -14.67 3.22
CA TRP A 64 3.71 -14.16 4.12
C TRP A 64 3.56 -14.95 5.42
N GLN A 65 4.24 -16.10 5.56
CA GLN A 65 4.16 -16.97 6.73
C GLN A 65 5.55 -17.49 7.13
N GLY A 66 5.76 -17.69 8.43
CA GLY A 66 6.96 -18.29 9.01
C GLY A 66 7.94 -17.29 9.62
N ASP A 67 8.67 -17.73 10.65
CA ASP A 67 9.44 -16.85 11.53
C ASP A 67 10.59 -16.09 10.85
N GLU A 68 11.16 -16.66 9.78
CA GLU A 68 12.29 -16.07 9.04
C GLU A 68 11.86 -15.03 7.99
N VAL A 69 10.55 -14.91 7.71
CA VAL A 69 10.05 -14.03 6.65
C VAL A 69 9.98 -12.58 7.13
N LYS A 70 10.70 -11.70 6.42
CA LYS A 70 10.75 -10.26 6.67
C LYS A 70 10.07 -9.49 5.55
N SER A 71 8.91 -8.91 5.85
CA SER A 71 8.15 -8.09 4.90
C SER A 71 8.50 -6.60 5.06
N TYR A 72 8.91 -5.97 3.95
CA TYR A 72 9.29 -4.55 3.91
C TYR A 72 8.29 -3.75 3.08
N TYR A 73 7.86 -2.59 3.59
CA TYR A 73 6.88 -1.73 2.93
C TYR A 73 7.48 -0.35 2.64
N PHE A 74 8.00 -0.17 1.43
CA PHE A 74 8.56 1.11 0.97
C PHE A 74 7.44 2.08 0.59
N ILE A 75 7.30 3.16 1.33
CA ILE A 75 6.16 4.09 1.23
C ILE A 75 6.58 5.55 1.36
N GLY A 76 5.73 6.48 0.93
CA GLY A 76 5.87 7.90 1.29
C GLY A 76 5.36 8.15 2.71
N LYS A 77 5.95 9.10 3.45
CA LYS A 77 5.67 9.33 4.88
C LYS A 77 4.19 9.43 5.28
N ASP A 78 3.34 9.94 4.39
CA ASP A 78 1.90 10.09 4.67
C ASP A 78 1.18 8.74 4.84
N ASN A 79 1.77 7.65 4.35
CA ASN A 79 1.26 6.30 4.46
C ASN A 79 1.75 5.54 5.70
N ILE A 80 2.63 6.13 6.53
CA ILE A 80 3.16 5.49 7.74
C ILE A 80 2.03 4.98 8.65
N PRO A 81 0.98 5.77 8.99
CA PRO A 81 -0.07 5.29 9.88
C PRO A 81 -0.88 4.12 9.30
N PHE A 82 -1.03 4.06 7.98
CA PHE A 82 -1.71 2.95 7.32
C PHE A 82 -0.92 1.65 7.46
N HIS A 83 0.40 1.70 7.31
CA HIS A 83 1.25 0.50 7.30
C HIS A 83 1.76 0.08 8.68
N THR A 84 1.69 0.96 9.68
CA THR A 84 2.15 0.68 11.05
C THR A 84 1.02 0.49 12.06
N LEU A 85 -0.23 0.82 11.71
CA LEU A 85 -1.40 0.65 12.59
C LEU A 85 -2.53 -0.13 11.90
N ILE A 86 -3.04 0.38 10.79
CA ILE A 86 -4.26 -0.15 10.15
C ILE A 86 -3.99 -1.52 9.54
N TRP A 87 -2.96 -1.63 8.68
CA TRP A 87 -2.64 -2.87 7.99
C TRP A 87 -2.24 -4.01 8.96
N PRO A 88 -1.36 -3.80 9.96
CA PRO A 88 -1.11 -4.83 10.96
C PRO A 88 -2.38 -5.28 11.70
N ALA A 89 -3.26 -4.35 12.10
CA ALA A 89 -4.50 -4.69 12.78
C ALA A 89 -5.45 -5.52 11.88
N MET A 90 -5.49 -5.23 10.58
CA MET A 90 -6.25 -6.02 9.61
C MET A 90 -5.70 -7.44 9.45
N LEU A 91 -4.37 -7.59 9.39
CA LEU A 91 -3.72 -8.90 9.31
C LEU A 91 -4.02 -9.74 10.56
N MET A 92 -3.83 -9.16 11.76
CA MET A 92 -4.17 -9.79 13.04
C MET A 92 -5.65 -10.21 13.10
N GLY A 93 -6.55 -9.36 12.60
CA GLY A 93 -7.99 -9.67 12.60
C GLY A 93 -8.40 -10.75 11.58
N TYR A 94 -7.55 -11.04 10.59
CA TYR A 94 -7.87 -11.98 9.52
C TYR A 94 -7.27 -13.37 9.76
N ASN A 95 -5.97 -13.46 10.09
CA ASN A 95 -5.29 -14.72 10.34
C ASN A 95 -3.97 -14.49 11.09
N ASP A 96 -3.83 -15.09 12.27
CA ASP A 96 -2.63 -15.00 13.12
C ASP A 96 -1.37 -15.64 12.51
N ASP A 97 -1.52 -16.50 11.51
CA ASP A 97 -0.39 -17.12 10.79
C ASP A 97 0.25 -16.18 9.75
N LEU A 98 -0.30 -14.97 9.54
CA LEU A 98 0.26 -14.00 8.60
C LEU A 98 1.29 -13.10 9.28
N ASN A 99 2.48 -13.01 8.69
CA ASN A 99 3.54 -12.13 9.16
C ASN A 99 3.10 -10.67 9.08
N LEU A 100 3.32 -9.95 10.17
CA LEU A 100 3.17 -8.50 10.23
C LEU A 100 4.33 -7.80 9.51
N PRO A 101 4.18 -6.50 9.18
CA PRO A 101 5.28 -5.70 8.66
C PRO A 101 6.52 -5.79 9.57
N TYR A 102 7.63 -6.26 9.00
CA TYR A 102 8.93 -6.26 9.68
C TYR A 102 9.50 -4.85 9.76
N ASP A 103 9.43 -4.11 8.64
CA ASP A 103 9.84 -2.72 8.57
C ASP A 103 9.01 -1.94 7.54
N VAL A 104 8.89 -0.63 7.74
CA VAL A 104 8.15 0.29 6.88
C VAL A 104 9.05 1.48 6.53
N PRO A 105 10.05 1.29 5.63
CA PRO A 105 10.91 2.39 5.20
C PRO A 105 10.08 3.47 4.50
N ALA A 106 10.15 4.69 5.06
CA ALA A 106 9.35 5.81 4.59
C ALA A 106 10.22 6.96 4.08
N ASN A 107 9.96 7.42 2.86
CA ASN A 107 10.66 8.56 2.28
C ASN A 107 9.89 9.88 2.49
N GLU A 108 10.66 10.95 2.65
CA GLU A 108 10.19 12.34 2.62
C GLU A 108 9.84 12.79 1.19
N PHE A 109 9.18 13.94 1.06
CA PHE A 109 8.80 14.46 -0.25
C PHE A 109 10.01 14.92 -1.07
N LEU A 110 9.96 14.66 -2.36
CA LEU A 110 10.88 15.23 -3.34
C LEU A 110 10.52 16.70 -3.64
N THR A 111 11.54 17.54 -3.84
CA THR A 111 11.38 18.92 -4.30
C THR A 111 12.18 19.15 -5.59
N ILE A 112 11.71 20.06 -6.43
CA ILE A 112 12.41 20.51 -7.64
C ILE A 112 12.68 21.99 -7.46
N GLU A 113 13.96 22.39 -7.52
CA GLU A 113 14.41 23.77 -7.30
C GLU A 113 13.87 24.38 -5.99
N GLY A 114 13.84 23.57 -4.93
CA GLY A 114 13.33 23.98 -3.61
C GLY A 114 11.80 24.14 -3.53
N ARG A 115 11.06 23.84 -4.61
CA ARG A 115 9.60 23.89 -4.65
C ARG A 115 9.01 22.49 -4.57
N LYS A 116 7.85 22.38 -3.93
CA LYS A 116 7.05 21.16 -3.95
C LYS A 116 6.55 20.88 -5.37
N LEU A 117 6.43 19.60 -5.70
CA LEU A 117 5.75 19.16 -6.92
C LEU A 117 4.30 19.66 -6.92
N SER A 118 3.81 20.11 -8.07
CA SER A 118 2.43 20.59 -8.22
C SER A 118 1.86 20.14 -9.56
N THR A 119 0.91 19.20 -9.51
CA THR A 119 0.21 18.73 -10.70
C THR A 119 -0.67 19.81 -11.32
N SER A 120 -1.31 20.66 -10.50
CA SER A 120 -2.17 21.75 -10.97
C SER A 120 -1.41 22.86 -11.71
N HIS A 121 -0.14 23.09 -11.38
CA HIS A 121 0.73 24.04 -12.08
C HIS A 121 1.62 23.37 -13.13
N ASN A 122 1.39 22.08 -13.41
CA ASN A 122 2.25 21.24 -14.25
C ASN A 122 3.76 21.35 -13.88
N TRP A 123 4.04 21.44 -12.58
CA TRP A 123 5.38 21.55 -12.01
C TRP A 123 5.81 20.20 -11.43
N ALA A 124 6.23 19.30 -12.30
CA ALA A 124 6.77 18.00 -11.93
C ALA A 124 7.66 17.42 -13.04
N VAL A 125 8.54 16.49 -12.68
CA VAL A 125 9.22 15.62 -13.64
C VAL A 125 8.34 14.40 -13.84
N TRP A 126 7.70 14.32 -15.01
CA TRP A 126 6.86 13.19 -15.38
C TRP A 126 7.71 12.08 -15.98
N LEU A 127 7.66 10.88 -15.40
CA LEU A 127 8.52 9.77 -15.83
C LEU A 127 8.37 9.43 -17.33
N PRO A 128 7.16 9.35 -17.92
CA PRO A 128 7.03 9.09 -19.36
C PRO A 128 7.63 10.20 -20.23
N ASP A 129 7.48 11.47 -19.83
CA ASP A 129 8.04 12.61 -20.56
C ASP A 129 9.58 12.60 -20.49
N TYR A 130 10.13 12.37 -19.31
CA TYR A 130 11.57 12.25 -19.10
C TYR A 130 12.16 11.11 -19.95
N LEU A 131 11.57 9.91 -19.89
CA LEU A 131 12.05 8.72 -20.61
C LEU A 131 11.89 8.82 -22.14
N SER A 132 11.08 9.76 -22.64
CA SER A 132 11.01 10.04 -24.07
C SER A 132 12.25 10.78 -24.61
N ARG A 133 13.08 11.34 -23.72
CA ARG A 133 14.22 12.21 -24.07
C ARG A 133 15.56 11.78 -23.46
N TYR A 134 15.53 11.03 -22.36
CA TYR A 134 16.71 10.68 -21.58
C TYR A 134 16.67 9.23 -21.09
N ASP A 135 17.86 8.65 -20.90
CA ASP A 135 18.01 7.33 -20.31
C ASP A 135 17.56 7.30 -18.84
N PRO A 136 17.10 6.13 -18.33
CA PRO A 136 16.67 5.97 -16.94
C PRO A 136 17.82 6.07 -15.93
N ASP A 137 19.05 5.72 -16.32
CA ASP A 137 20.18 5.60 -15.39
C ASP A 137 20.57 6.93 -14.70
N PRO A 138 20.69 8.06 -15.41
CA PRO A 138 20.90 9.36 -14.77
C PRO A 138 19.83 9.71 -13.73
N LEU A 139 18.56 9.39 -14.02
CA LEU A 139 17.46 9.66 -13.08
C LEU A 139 17.58 8.78 -11.83
N ARG A 140 17.89 7.49 -12.00
CA ARG A 140 18.11 6.56 -10.89
C ARG A 140 19.26 7.03 -10.02
N TYR A 141 20.39 7.42 -10.61
CA TYR A 141 21.55 7.94 -9.90
C TYR A 141 21.22 9.21 -9.11
N ALA A 142 20.48 10.15 -9.70
CA ALA A 142 20.10 11.40 -9.03
C ALA A 142 19.10 11.21 -7.87
N LEU A 143 18.32 10.12 -7.88
CA LEU A 143 17.31 9.81 -6.85
C LEU A 143 17.79 8.83 -5.76
N SER A 144 19.02 8.31 -5.88
CA SER A 144 19.58 7.30 -4.96
C SER A 144 20.27 7.91 -3.75
#